data_AF-U7Q9F4-F1
#
_entry.id   AF-U7Q9F4-F1
#
_cell.length_a   1.000
_cell.length_b   1.000
_cell.length_c   1.000
_cell.angle_alpha   90.00
_cell.angle_beta   90.00
_cell.angle_gamma   90.00
#
_symmetry.space_group_name_H-M   'P 1'
#
loop_
_entity.id
_entity.type
_entity.pdbx_description
1 polymer ?
#
loop_
_entity_poly.entity_id
_entity_poly.type
_entity_poly.pdbx_seq_one_letter_code
_entity_poly.pdbx_strand_id
1 'polypeptide(L)'
;MFTYVNPTVRHIKPDNLNGRALLKVVYVVLEAQYQSALSTAVRSINKNNPYLAIEISGYLIEELRNPKNYDDLKRDIAEANIFIASLIFIEDLAEKVVEAVTPYRDNLDVAVVFPSMPQVMRLNKMGSFSMAQLGQSKSAIAQFMKKRKEKSGSSFQDGMLKLLRTLPKVLKYMPIEKAQDARNFMMSFQYWLGGSSENLENFLLMLADKYVLKDSEFKYADQDRKS
;
A
#
# COMPACT_ATOMS: atom_id res chain seq x y z
N MET A 1 -8.18 -26.26 -2.03
CA MET A 1 -6.80 -26.71 -1.74
C MET A 1 -6.03 -25.48 -1.28
N PHE A 2 -5.82 -25.30 0.02
CA PHE A 2 -5.04 -24.17 0.56
C PHE A 2 -3.57 -24.42 0.26
N THR A 3 -3.00 -23.72 -0.73
CA THR A 3 -1.56 -23.71 -0.95
C THR A 3 -0.93 -22.97 0.23
N TYR A 4 -0.41 -23.72 1.20
CA TYR A 4 0.45 -23.17 2.24
C TYR A 4 1.66 -22.52 1.56
N VAL A 5 1.67 -21.18 1.52
CA VAL A 5 2.87 -20.44 1.13
C VAL A 5 3.87 -20.58 2.27
N ASN A 6 5.06 -21.09 1.96
CA ASN A 6 6.11 -21.36 2.93
C ASN A 6 6.47 -20.06 3.71
N PRO A 7 6.53 -20.08 5.05
CA PRO A 7 6.90 -18.92 5.87
C PRO A 7 8.15 -18.17 5.43
N THR A 8 9.11 -18.86 4.81
CA THR A 8 10.36 -18.29 4.28
C THR A 8 10.18 -17.32 3.10
N VAL A 9 8.99 -17.24 2.50
CA VAL A 9 8.66 -16.28 1.43
C VAL A 9 7.99 -15.01 1.98
N ARG A 10 7.61 -15.00 3.27
CA ARG A 10 6.85 -13.91 3.90
C ARG A 10 7.71 -12.73 4.31
N HIS A 11 8.92 -13.01 4.76
CA HIS A 11 9.86 -12.03 5.26
C HIS A 11 11.13 -12.05 4.42
N ILE A 12 11.50 -10.91 3.86
CA ILE A 12 12.74 -10.74 3.09
C ILE A 12 13.51 -9.60 3.71
N LYS A 13 14.76 -9.90 4.06
CA LYS A 13 15.72 -8.93 4.60
C LYS A 13 16.90 -8.79 3.62
N PRO A 14 17.49 -7.60 3.46
CA PRO A 14 18.73 -7.45 2.72
C PRO A 14 19.87 -8.20 3.43
N ASP A 15 20.75 -8.86 2.65
CA ASP A 15 21.90 -9.60 3.20
C ASP A 15 22.88 -8.66 3.93
N ASN A 16 23.01 -7.42 3.47
CA ASN A 16 23.81 -6.36 4.07
C ASN A 16 23.24 -4.97 3.72
N LEU A 17 23.50 -3.97 4.56
CA LEU A 17 23.07 -2.59 4.27
C LEU A 17 24.13 -1.82 3.46
N ASN A 18 25.43 -2.04 3.70
CA ASN A 18 26.52 -1.35 2.99
C ASN A 18 26.36 0.19 2.94
N GLY A 19 25.89 0.80 4.04
CA GLY A 19 25.66 2.25 4.12
C GLY A 19 24.36 2.74 3.48
N ARG A 20 23.55 1.85 2.90
CA ARG A 20 22.24 2.17 2.33
C ARG A 20 21.22 2.50 3.42
N ALA A 21 20.25 3.35 3.06
CA ALA A 21 19.05 3.53 3.87
C ALA A 21 18.23 2.24 3.90
N LEU A 22 17.72 1.86 5.07
CA LEU A 22 16.81 0.73 5.22
C LEU A 22 15.37 1.21 5.24
N LEU A 23 14.56 0.68 4.35
CA LEU A 23 13.11 0.86 4.28
C LEU A 23 12.41 -0.39 4.80
N LYS A 24 11.55 -0.23 5.81
CA LYS A 24 10.73 -1.32 6.36
C LYS A 24 9.31 -1.26 5.82
N VAL A 25 8.87 -2.34 5.17
CA VAL A 25 7.58 -2.43 4.49
C VAL A 25 6.77 -3.58 5.08
N VAL A 26 5.51 -3.33 5.38
CA VAL A 26 4.56 -4.37 5.80
C VAL A 26 3.39 -4.41 4.83
N TYR A 27 3.00 -5.61 4.38
CA TYR A 27 1.80 -5.77 3.56
C TYR A 27 0.84 -6.83 4.09
N VAL A 28 -0.45 -6.56 3.91
CA VAL A 28 -1.55 -7.52 4.13
C VAL A 28 -2.41 -7.60 2.87
N VAL A 29 -2.44 -8.75 2.21
CA VAL A 29 -3.14 -8.94 0.94
C VAL A 29 -3.98 -10.22 0.92
N LEU A 30 -4.95 -10.30 0.02
CA LEU A 30 -5.71 -11.54 -0.22
C LEU A 30 -5.00 -12.50 -1.19
N GLU A 31 -4.32 -11.95 -2.21
CA GLU A 31 -3.86 -12.72 -3.37
C GLU A 31 -2.35 -13.02 -3.30
N ALA A 32 -1.98 -14.30 -3.35
CA ALA A 32 -0.59 -14.75 -3.29
C ALA A 32 0.28 -14.29 -4.49
N GLN A 33 -0.34 -13.92 -5.62
CA GLN A 33 0.39 -13.42 -6.79
C GLN A 33 1.14 -12.11 -6.49
N TYR A 34 0.52 -11.19 -5.74
CA TYR A 34 1.17 -9.96 -5.29
C TYR A 34 2.34 -10.22 -4.35
N GLN A 35 2.24 -11.23 -3.49
CA GLN A 35 3.34 -11.64 -2.61
C GLN A 35 4.57 -12.08 -3.41
N SER A 36 4.40 -12.88 -4.47
CA SER A 36 5.51 -13.30 -5.34
C SER A 36 6.13 -12.14 -6.11
N ALA A 37 5.29 -11.25 -6.66
CA ALA A 37 5.76 -10.09 -7.41
C ALA A 37 6.49 -9.07 -6.51
N LEU A 38 5.97 -8.78 -5.30
CA LEU A 38 6.65 -7.96 -4.29
C LEU A 38 7.99 -8.58 -3.86
N SER A 39 8.02 -9.90 -3.66
CA SER A 39 9.25 -10.61 -3.29
C SER A 39 10.33 -10.46 -4.35
N THR A 40 9.95 -10.60 -5.63
CA THR A 40 10.85 -10.41 -6.77
C THR A 40 11.34 -8.96 -6.86
N ALA A 41 10.43 -7.98 -6.71
CA ALA A 41 10.77 -6.56 -6.72
C ALA A 41 11.75 -6.19 -5.60
N VAL A 42 11.48 -6.61 -4.36
CA VAL A 42 12.35 -6.32 -3.21
C VAL A 42 13.73 -6.97 -3.37
N ARG A 43 13.80 -8.21 -3.86
CA ARG A 43 15.09 -8.88 -4.14
C ARG A 43 15.88 -8.14 -5.24
N SER A 44 15.20 -7.66 -6.28
CA SER A 44 15.81 -6.84 -7.34
C SER A 44 16.40 -5.55 -6.75
N ILE A 45 15.61 -4.79 -5.99
CA ILE A 45 16.05 -3.56 -5.34
C ILE A 45 17.24 -3.83 -4.40
N ASN A 46 17.14 -4.83 -3.54
CA ASN A 46 18.21 -5.16 -2.58
C ASN A 46 19.52 -5.56 -3.26
N LYS A 47 19.46 -6.13 -4.47
CA LYS A 47 20.63 -6.52 -5.25
C LYS A 47 21.23 -5.35 -6.02
N ASN A 48 20.40 -4.46 -6.57
CA ASN A 48 20.82 -3.53 -7.61
C ASN A 48 20.87 -2.06 -7.16
N ASN A 49 20.12 -1.68 -6.12
CA ASN A 49 20.04 -0.28 -5.70
C ASN A 49 21.18 0.08 -4.72
N PRO A 50 22.02 1.08 -5.05
CA PRO A 50 23.19 1.44 -4.24
C PRO A 50 22.87 2.36 -3.06
N TYR A 51 21.65 2.89 -2.95
CA TYR A 51 21.26 3.84 -1.90
C TYR A 51 20.19 3.30 -0.96
N LEU A 52 19.39 2.33 -1.42
CA LEU A 52 18.22 1.81 -0.73
C LEU A 52 18.30 0.29 -0.57
N ALA A 53 17.97 -0.18 0.63
CA ALA A 53 17.65 -1.57 0.91
C ALA A 53 16.25 -1.65 1.52
N ILE A 54 15.51 -2.71 1.24
CA ILE A 54 14.15 -2.94 1.70
C ILE A 54 14.09 -4.24 2.50
N GLU A 55 13.59 -4.13 3.72
CA GLU A 55 13.10 -5.25 4.51
C GLU A 55 11.57 -5.27 4.39
N ILE A 56 11.00 -6.42 4.03
CA ILE A 56 9.56 -6.55 3.82
C ILE A 56 9.02 -7.74 4.59
N SER A 57 7.92 -7.53 5.31
CA SER A 57 7.12 -8.57 5.96
C SER A 57 5.71 -8.61 5.36
N GLY A 58 5.25 -9.80 5.04
CA GLY A 58 4.02 -10.02 4.29
C GLY A 58 3.11 -11.05 4.93
N TYR A 59 1.81 -10.76 4.91
CA TYR A 59 0.78 -11.64 5.46
C TYR A 59 -0.37 -11.78 4.47
N LEU A 60 -0.80 -13.02 4.22
CA LEU A 60 -2.11 -13.22 3.61
C LEU A 60 -3.19 -12.93 4.66
N ILE A 61 -4.28 -12.29 4.27
CA ILE A 61 -5.32 -11.86 5.21
C ILE A 61 -5.84 -13.02 6.08
N GLU A 62 -6.05 -14.20 5.48
CA GLU A 62 -6.50 -15.41 6.19
C GLU A 62 -5.47 -15.92 7.23
N GLU A 63 -4.18 -15.64 7.05
CA GLU A 63 -3.14 -16.04 8.01
C GLU A 63 -3.27 -15.31 9.35
N LEU A 64 -3.94 -14.14 9.38
CA LEU A 64 -4.19 -13.35 10.58
C LEU A 64 -5.26 -13.98 11.51
N ARG A 65 -5.88 -15.08 11.10
CA ARG A 65 -6.64 -15.94 12.01
C ARG A 65 -5.74 -16.59 13.06
N ASN A 66 -4.49 -16.86 12.72
CA ASN A 66 -3.51 -17.42 13.65
C ASN A 66 -3.00 -16.31 14.60
N PRO A 67 -3.13 -16.48 15.93
CA PRO A 67 -2.68 -15.49 16.90
C PRO A 67 -1.19 -15.12 16.77
N LYS A 68 -0.33 -16.08 16.43
CA LYS A 68 1.11 -15.84 16.27
C LYS A 68 1.38 -14.88 15.10
N ASN A 69 0.78 -15.14 13.94
CA ASN A 69 0.94 -14.27 12.78
C ASN A 69 0.38 -12.86 13.05
N TYR A 70 -0.69 -12.76 13.84
CA TYR A 70 -1.25 -11.47 14.25
C TYR A 70 -0.32 -10.71 15.22
N ASP A 71 0.33 -11.41 16.15
CA ASP A 71 1.33 -10.82 17.03
C ASP A 71 2.58 -10.36 16.26
N ASP A 72 3.04 -11.16 15.29
CA ASP A 72 4.15 -10.79 14.40
C ASP A 72 3.78 -9.58 13.54
N LEU A 73 2.56 -9.52 12.98
CA LEU A 73 2.06 -8.34 12.26
C LEU A 73 2.12 -7.07 13.11
N LYS A 74 1.67 -7.12 14.38
CA LYS A 74 1.70 -5.96 15.28
C LYS A 74 3.12 -5.47 15.53
N ARG A 75 4.08 -6.39 15.69
CA ARG A 75 5.51 -6.05 15.87
C ARG A 75 6.07 -5.39 14.61
N ASP A 76 5.80 -5.99 13.45
CA ASP A 76 6.31 -5.47 12.18
C ASP A 76 5.74 -4.09 11.86
N ILE A 77 4.45 -3.86 12.10
CA ILE A 77 3.81 -2.55 11.90
C ILE A 77 4.44 -1.47 12.79
N ALA A 78 4.81 -1.83 14.03
CA ALA A 78 5.38 -0.88 14.98
C ALA A 78 6.71 -0.27 14.49
N GLU A 79 7.43 -0.97 13.63
CA GLU A 79 8.72 -0.56 13.07
C GLU A 79 8.65 -0.16 11.59
N ALA A 80 7.48 -0.26 10.96
CA ALA A 80 7.34 -0.06 9.53
C ALA A 80 7.42 1.42 9.13
N ASN A 81 8.00 1.69 7.96
CA ASN A 81 7.86 2.96 7.26
C ASN A 81 6.60 2.97 6.39
N ILE A 82 6.35 1.84 5.72
CA ILE A 82 5.28 1.70 4.73
C ILE A 82 4.34 0.57 5.14
N PHE A 83 3.04 0.86 5.17
CA PHE A 83 2.00 -0.16 5.26
C PHE A 83 1.21 -0.26 3.94
N ILE A 84 1.00 -1.47 3.46
CA ILE A 84 0.23 -1.76 2.24
C ILE A 84 -0.91 -2.71 2.59
N ALA A 85 -2.12 -2.42 2.15
CA ALA A 85 -3.23 -3.35 2.26
C ALA A 85 -4.07 -3.41 0.99
N SER A 86 -4.54 -4.59 0.61
CA SER A 86 -5.37 -4.75 -0.58
C SER A 86 -6.34 -5.94 -0.46
N LEU A 87 -7.56 -5.76 -0.99
CA LEU A 87 -8.61 -6.77 -1.10
C LEU A 87 -9.05 -7.39 0.24
N ILE A 88 -9.07 -6.60 1.31
CA ILE A 88 -9.52 -7.05 2.63
C ILE A 88 -11.04 -6.83 2.74
N PHE A 89 -11.82 -7.92 2.55
CA PHE A 89 -13.29 -7.92 2.55
C PHE A 89 -13.95 -8.82 3.60
N ILE A 90 -13.17 -9.24 4.59
CA ILE A 90 -13.64 -10.14 5.65
C ILE A 90 -13.70 -9.32 6.93
N GLU A 91 -14.89 -9.21 7.54
CA GLU A 91 -15.19 -8.23 8.59
C GLU A 91 -14.32 -8.41 9.84
N ASP A 92 -14.22 -9.63 10.36
CA ASP A 92 -13.41 -9.97 11.53
C ASP A 92 -11.91 -9.70 11.31
N LEU A 93 -11.40 -10.02 10.12
CA LEU A 93 -9.99 -9.79 9.76
C LEU A 93 -9.71 -8.31 9.45
N ALA A 94 -10.69 -7.59 8.89
CA ALA A 94 -10.60 -6.15 8.67
C ALA A 94 -10.50 -5.40 10.00
N GLU A 95 -11.26 -5.80 11.01
CA GLU A 95 -11.16 -5.22 12.36
C GLU A 95 -9.78 -5.45 12.98
N LYS A 96 -9.24 -6.66 12.90
CA LYS A 96 -7.86 -6.96 13.34
C LYS A 96 -6.82 -6.08 12.68
N VAL A 97 -6.91 -5.87 11.36
CA VAL A 97 -5.95 -5.00 10.65
C VAL A 97 -6.08 -3.55 11.13
N VAL A 98 -7.30 -3.07 11.35
CA VAL A 98 -7.51 -1.72 11.89
C VAL A 98 -6.94 -1.59 13.30
N GLU A 99 -7.17 -2.56 14.17
CA GLU A 99 -6.64 -2.59 15.54
C GLU A 99 -5.10 -2.59 15.55
N ALA A 100 -4.46 -3.39 14.68
CA ALA A 100 -3.00 -3.45 14.60
C ALA A 100 -2.36 -2.18 14.02
N VAL A 101 -2.99 -1.53 13.02
CA VAL A 101 -2.39 -0.38 12.30
C VAL A 101 -2.68 0.94 12.98
N THR A 102 -3.88 1.12 13.56
CA THR A 102 -4.32 2.42 14.11
C THR A 102 -3.33 3.05 15.10
N PRO A 103 -2.73 2.31 16.06
CA PRO A 103 -1.77 2.88 17.02
C PRO A 103 -0.51 3.47 16.37
N TYR A 104 -0.13 2.97 15.20
CA TYR A 104 1.11 3.34 14.50
C TYR A 104 0.85 4.15 13.24
N ARG A 105 -0.41 4.46 12.91
CA ARG A 105 -0.79 5.17 11.69
C ARG A 105 -0.04 6.50 11.52
N ASP A 106 0.17 7.21 12.63
CA ASP A 106 0.87 8.49 12.60
C ASP A 106 2.39 8.34 12.50
N ASN A 107 2.95 7.20 12.94
CA ASN A 107 4.37 6.86 12.80
C ASN A 107 4.74 6.36 11.40
N LEU A 108 3.82 5.68 10.71
CA LEU A 108 4.01 5.25 9.32
C LEU A 108 4.23 6.47 8.42
N ASP A 109 5.30 6.49 7.63
CA ASP A 109 5.54 7.53 6.64
C ASP A 109 4.43 7.56 5.58
N VAL A 110 3.96 6.37 5.17
CA VAL A 110 2.84 6.20 4.24
C VAL A 110 2.08 4.89 4.50
N ALA A 111 0.76 4.96 4.47
CA ALA A 111 -0.14 3.82 4.50
C ALA A 111 -1.00 3.82 3.23
N VAL A 112 -0.80 2.83 2.36
CA VAL A 112 -1.52 2.70 1.09
C VAL A 112 -2.49 1.53 1.19
N VAL A 113 -3.77 1.85 1.32
CA VAL A 113 -4.86 0.86 1.31
C VAL A 113 -5.59 0.93 -0.01
N PHE A 114 -5.28 -0.06 -0.84
CA PHE A 114 -5.99 -0.38 -2.05
C PHE A 114 -7.34 -1.01 -1.73
N PRO A 115 -8.23 -1.10 -2.74
CA PRO A 115 -9.58 -1.58 -2.57
C PRO A 115 -9.81 -2.63 -1.44
N SER A 116 -10.33 -2.17 -0.28
CA SER A 116 -10.73 -2.99 0.88
C SER A 116 -12.02 -2.46 1.56
N MET A 117 -12.45 -3.06 2.68
CA MET A 117 -13.58 -2.57 3.49
C MET A 117 -13.39 -1.10 3.94
N PRO A 118 -14.48 -0.34 4.13
CA PRO A 118 -14.42 1.08 4.52
C PRO A 118 -13.53 1.34 5.75
N GLN A 119 -13.56 0.47 6.75
CA GLN A 119 -12.73 0.63 7.96
C GLN A 119 -11.23 0.54 7.68
N VAL A 120 -10.81 -0.38 6.82
CA VAL A 120 -9.41 -0.50 6.38
C VAL A 120 -9.05 0.66 5.46
N MET A 121 -9.95 1.05 4.55
CA MET A 121 -9.71 2.19 3.65
C MET A 121 -9.43 3.51 4.39
N ARG A 122 -9.96 3.69 5.61
CA ARG A 122 -9.69 4.85 6.46
C ARG A 122 -8.25 4.90 7.00
N LEU A 123 -7.53 3.78 6.98
CA LEU A 123 -6.11 3.75 7.36
C LEU A 123 -5.23 4.49 6.35
N ASN A 124 -5.69 4.69 5.11
CA ASN A 124 -4.93 5.43 4.09
C ASN A 124 -4.37 6.74 4.63
N LYS A 125 -3.07 6.93 4.41
CA LYS A 125 -2.30 8.12 4.77
C LYS A 125 -1.22 8.28 3.73
N MET A 126 -1.29 9.33 2.91
CA MET A 126 -0.26 9.62 1.93
C MET A 126 -0.01 11.13 1.90
N GLY A 127 1.02 11.58 2.61
CA GLY A 127 1.23 13.00 2.85
C GLY A 127 0.00 13.67 3.44
N SER A 128 -0.45 14.75 2.79
CA SER A 128 -1.64 15.51 3.14
C SER A 128 -2.95 14.91 2.59
N PHE A 129 -2.87 13.88 1.74
CA PHE A 129 -4.03 13.21 1.16
C PHE A 129 -4.62 12.16 2.12
N SER A 130 -5.94 12.20 2.30
CA SER A 130 -6.69 11.15 2.99
C SER A 130 -8.06 10.94 2.36
N MET A 131 -8.59 9.71 2.47
CA MET A 131 -9.93 9.36 1.95
C MET A 131 -11.05 10.20 2.57
N ALA A 132 -10.84 10.78 3.75
CA ALA A 132 -11.79 11.71 4.38
C ALA A 132 -12.03 12.97 3.52
N GLN A 133 -11.02 13.42 2.79
CA GLN A 133 -11.11 14.62 1.93
C GLN A 133 -11.92 14.36 0.66
N LEU A 134 -11.93 13.12 0.15
CA LEU A 134 -12.80 12.72 -0.95
C LEU A 134 -14.28 12.67 -0.53
N GLY A 135 -14.55 12.55 0.78
CA GLY A 135 -15.89 12.46 1.37
C GLY A 135 -16.67 13.78 1.47
N GLN A 136 -16.08 14.93 1.18
CA GLN A 136 -16.84 16.20 1.17
C GLN A 136 -17.77 16.35 -0.04
N SER A 137 -17.69 15.45 -1.04
CA SER A 137 -18.74 15.27 -2.04
C SER A 137 -19.86 14.39 -1.46
N LYS A 138 -20.73 14.99 -0.65
CA LYS A 138 -21.74 14.36 0.23
C LYS A 138 -22.75 13.37 -0.39
N SER A 139 -22.73 13.06 -1.69
CA SER A 139 -23.77 12.20 -2.31
C SER A 139 -23.25 10.98 -3.07
N ALA A 140 -22.20 11.11 -3.88
CA ALA A 140 -21.82 10.06 -4.81
C ALA A 140 -21.05 8.90 -4.15
N ILE A 141 -20.02 9.21 -3.35
CA ILE A 141 -19.11 8.18 -2.80
C ILE A 141 -19.76 7.45 -1.61
N ALA A 142 -20.50 8.17 -0.75
CA ALA A 142 -21.21 7.55 0.35
C ALA A 142 -22.33 6.61 -0.14
N GLN A 143 -23.08 7.00 -1.18
CA GLN A 143 -24.06 6.09 -1.81
C GLN A 143 -23.37 4.94 -2.56
N PHE A 144 -22.19 5.16 -3.11
CA PHE A 144 -21.39 4.13 -3.78
C PHE A 144 -20.85 3.07 -2.81
N MET A 145 -20.36 3.49 -1.64
CA MET A 145 -19.94 2.60 -0.56
C MET A 145 -21.15 1.89 0.06
N LYS A 146 -22.30 2.58 0.21
CA LYS A 146 -23.54 2.00 0.76
C LYS A 146 -24.18 0.97 -0.18
N LYS A 147 -24.25 1.22 -1.49
CA LYS A 147 -24.78 0.28 -2.50
C LYS A 147 -23.90 -0.95 -2.74
N ARG A 148 -22.65 -0.95 -2.25
CA ARG A 148 -21.68 -2.06 -2.41
C ARG A 148 -21.49 -2.95 -1.20
N LYS A 149 -22.10 -2.58 -0.06
CA LYS A 149 -22.24 -3.50 1.08
C LYS A 149 -23.06 -4.76 0.72
N GLU A 150 -23.76 -4.74 -0.42
CA GLU A 150 -24.69 -5.79 -0.85
C GLU A 150 -24.17 -6.71 -1.98
N LYS A 151 -23.04 -6.44 -2.65
CA LYS A 151 -22.58 -7.26 -3.79
C LYS A 151 -21.06 -7.44 -3.87
N SER A 152 -20.68 -8.69 -4.07
CA SER A 152 -19.33 -9.30 -4.19
C SER A 152 -18.24 -8.48 -4.91
N GLY A 153 -16.98 -8.86 -4.65
CA GLY A 153 -15.74 -8.13 -4.94
C GLY A 153 -15.51 -7.62 -6.37
N SER A 154 -16.21 -8.14 -7.39
CA SER A 154 -16.16 -7.60 -8.76
C SER A 154 -16.71 -6.18 -8.83
N SER A 155 -17.75 -5.87 -8.04
CA SER A 155 -18.35 -4.55 -8.03
C SER A 155 -17.37 -3.50 -7.54
N PHE A 156 -16.42 -3.84 -6.67
CA PHE A 156 -15.61 -2.85 -5.98
C PHE A 156 -14.41 -2.35 -6.79
N GLN A 157 -13.75 -3.26 -7.53
CA GLN A 157 -12.68 -2.96 -8.49
C GLN A 157 -13.12 -1.93 -9.53
N ASP A 158 -14.31 -2.12 -10.13
CA ASP A 158 -14.90 -1.18 -11.10
C ASP A 158 -15.03 0.24 -10.56
N GLY A 159 -15.21 0.37 -9.25
CA GLY A 159 -15.35 1.69 -8.66
C GLY A 159 -14.10 2.34 -8.20
N MET A 160 -13.07 1.58 -7.93
CA MET A 160 -11.75 2.17 -7.77
C MET A 160 -11.19 2.59 -9.13
N LEU A 161 -11.48 1.83 -10.20
CA LEU A 161 -11.20 2.26 -11.58
C LEU A 161 -12.00 3.52 -11.93
N LYS A 162 -13.27 3.60 -11.55
CA LYS A 162 -14.07 4.83 -11.69
C LYS A 162 -13.47 5.99 -10.89
N LEU A 163 -13.05 5.74 -9.64
CA LEU A 163 -12.41 6.74 -8.79
C LEU A 163 -11.13 7.28 -9.43
N LEU A 164 -10.25 6.41 -9.94
CA LEU A 164 -9.06 6.78 -10.71
C LEU A 164 -9.39 7.64 -11.93
N ARG A 165 -10.43 7.28 -12.70
CA ARG A 165 -10.86 8.07 -13.87
C ARG A 165 -11.42 9.45 -13.48
N THR A 166 -11.99 9.55 -12.28
CA THR A 166 -12.61 10.81 -11.80
C THR A 166 -11.68 11.70 -11.00
N LEU A 167 -10.65 11.14 -10.35
CA LEU A 167 -9.73 11.89 -9.49
C LEU A 167 -9.09 13.08 -10.22
N PRO A 168 -8.55 12.95 -11.46
CA PRO A 168 -7.93 14.06 -12.19
C PRO A 168 -8.84 15.28 -12.34
N LYS A 169 -10.16 15.08 -12.46
CA LYS A 169 -11.14 16.16 -12.58
C LYS A 169 -11.31 16.94 -11.29
N VAL A 170 -11.05 16.31 -10.15
CA VAL A 170 -11.12 16.91 -8.81
C VAL A 170 -9.79 17.54 -8.43
N LEU A 171 -8.67 16.99 -8.89
CA LEU A 171 -7.32 17.50 -8.60
C LEU A 171 -7.15 18.99 -8.91
N LYS A 172 -7.76 19.49 -10.00
CA LYS A 172 -7.67 20.91 -10.41
C LYS A 172 -8.26 21.91 -9.41
N TYR A 173 -9.05 21.43 -8.44
CA TYR A 173 -9.66 22.27 -7.40
C TYR A 173 -8.97 22.15 -6.04
N MET A 174 -7.91 21.34 -5.93
CA MET A 174 -7.16 21.15 -4.69
C MET A 174 -5.90 22.03 -4.66
N PRO A 175 -5.43 22.42 -3.46
CA PRO A 175 -4.11 23.01 -3.30
C PRO A 175 -3.03 22.12 -3.95
N ILE A 176 -1.98 22.74 -4.50
CA ILE A 176 -0.96 22.06 -5.31
C ILE A 176 -0.36 20.86 -4.58
N GLU A 177 0.02 21.02 -3.32
CA GLU A 177 0.61 19.95 -2.50
C GLU A 177 -0.34 18.76 -2.32
N LYS A 178 -1.61 19.03 -1.98
CA LYS A 178 -2.67 18.00 -1.87
C LYS A 178 -2.95 17.31 -3.20
N ALA A 179 -2.94 18.06 -4.29
CA ALA A 179 -3.10 17.52 -5.62
C ALA A 179 -1.95 16.59 -5.99
N GLN A 180 -0.72 16.92 -5.59
CA GLN A 180 0.45 16.08 -5.82
C GLN A 180 0.38 14.77 -5.04
N ASP A 181 0.01 14.81 -3.76
CA ASP A 181 -0.17 13.59 -2.95
C ASP A 181 -1.28 12.69 -3.53
N ALA A 182 -2.38 13.29 -4.01
CA ALA A 182 -3.44 12.55 -4.67
C ALA A 182 -2.99 11.95 -6.02
N ARG A 183 -2.12 12.62 -6.80
CA ARG A 183 -1.50 12.03 -8.00
C ARG A 183 -0.60 10.87 -7.64
N ASN A 184 0.21 11.00 -6.60
CA ASN A 184 1.08 9.93 -6.12
C ASN A 184 0.25 8.70 -5.72
N PHE A 185 -0.91 8.88 -5.08
CA PHE A 185 -1.83 7.78 -4.78
C PHE A 185 -2.40 7.12 -6.04
N MET A 186 -2.73 7.91 -7.07
CA MET A 186 -3.17 7.36 -8.36
C MET A 186 -2.08 6.52 -9.01
N MET A 187 -0.86 7.06 -9.08
CA MET A 187 0.30 6.41 -9.68
C MET A 187 0.64 5.13 -8.93
N SER A 188 0.63 5.18 -7.59
CA SER A 188 0.84 4.03 -6.74
C SER A 188 -0.19 2.93 -7.03
N PHE A 189 -1.45 3.31 -7.26
CA PHE A 189 -2.50 2.38 -7.60
C PHE A 189 -2.40 1.84 -9.03
N GLN A 190 -1.93 2.63 -10.00
CA GLN A 190 -1.66 2.18 -11.37
C GLN A 190 -0.54 1.13 -11.39
N TYR A 191 0.57 1.37 -10.68
CA TYR A 191 1.63 0.37 -10.55
C TYR A 191 1.11 -0.91 -9.89
N TRP A 192 0.30 -0.77 -8.83
CA TRP A 192 -0.30 -1.93 -8.18
C TRP A 192 -1.17 -2.73 -9.15
N LEU A 193 -2.05 -2.10 -9.92
CA LEU A 193 -2.87 -2.78 -10.92
C LEU A 193 -2.07 -3.43 -12.05
N GLY A 194 -0.90 -2.88 -12.39
CA GLY A 194 0.01 -3.49 -13.35
C GLY A 194 0.56 -4.83 -12.87
N GLY A 195 0.75 -5.00 -11.55
CA GLY A 195 1.01 -6.29 -10.88
C GLY A 195 2.34 -6.97 -11.23
N SER A 196 3.09 -6.47 -12.21
CA SER A 196 4.42 -6.97 -12.57
C SER A 196 5.46 -6.60 -11.50
N SER A 197 6.53 -7.38 -11.39
CA SER A 197 7.63 -7.07 -10.46
C SER A 197 8.26 -5.70 -10.74
N GLU A 198 8.35 -5.30 -12.01
CA GLU A 198 8.86 -3.98 -12.40
C GLU A 198 7.92 -2.85 -11.96
N ASN A 199 6.60 -3.03 -12.09
CA ASN A 199 5.66 -2.05 -11.57
C ASN A 199 5.75 -1.93 -10.05
N LEU A 200 5.87 -3.06 -9.35
CA LEU A 200 5.97 -3.07 -7.89
C LEU A 200 7.33 -2.54 -7.40
N GLU A 201 8.40 -2.70 -8.17
CA GLU A 201 9.68 -2.04 -7.92
C GLU A 201 9.54 -0.52 -8.00
N ASN A 202 8.97 -0.01 -9.11
CA ASN A 202 8.70 1.42 -9.27
C ASN A 202 7.76 1.97 -8.19
N PHE A 203 6.73 1.20 -7.80
CA PHE A 203 5.84 1.54 -6.70
C PHE A 203 6.60 1.76 -5.39
N LEU A 204 7.46 0.82 -4.99
CA LEU A 204 8.23 0.92 -3.75
C LEU A 204 9.24 2.08 -3.80
N LEU A 205 9.95 2.24 -4.92
CA LEU A 205 10.93 3.31 -5.11
C LEU A 205 10.27 4.70 -5.10
N MET A 206 9.12 4.85 -5.76
CA MET A 206 8.34 6.09 -5.75
C MET A 206 7.89 6.44 -4.33
N LEU A 207 7.36 5.48 -3.57
CA LEU A 207 6.94 5.74 -2.19
C LEU A 207 8.13 6.11 -1.29
N ALA A 208 9.25 5.40 -1.44
CA ALA A 208 10.47 5.69 -0.70
C ALA A 208 10.97 7.12 -0.95
N ASP A 209 11.08 7.54 -2.22
CA ASP A 209 11.55 8.87 -2.61
C ASP A 209 10.60 9.98 -2.12
N LYS A 210 9.29 9.80 -2.35
CA LYS A 210 8.31 10.86 -2.10
C LYS A 210 7.91 11.01 -0.64
N TYR A 211 8.00 9.95 0.18
CA TYR A 211 7.45 9.97 1.54
C TYR A 211 8.44 9.63 2.65
N VAL A 212 9.43 8.77 2.40
CA VAL A 212 10.32 8.27 3.46
C VAL A 212 11.69 8.96 3.44
N LEU A 213 12.28 9.11 2.26
CA LEU A 213 13.67 9.54 2.06
C LEU A 213 13.79 10.90 1.36
N LYS A 214 12.83 11.80 1.62
CA LYS A 214 12.66 13.10 0.95
C LYS A 214 13.96 13.92 0.84
N ASP A 215 14.75 13.93 1.91
CA ASP A 215 15.97 14.74 2.04
C ASP A 215 17.27 13.94 1.85
N SER A 216 17.18 12.71 1.34
CA SER A 216 18.35 11.88 1.06
C SER A 216 18.89 12.08 -0.37
N GLU A 217 20.07 11.53 -0.63
CA GLU A 217 20.66 11.41 -1.98
C GLU A 217 19.86 10.47 -2.90
N PHE A 218 19.00 9.62 -2.33
CA PHE A 218 18.12 8.78 -3.13
C PHE A 218 17.08 9.65 -3.84
N LYS A 219 17.05 9.55 -5.17
CA LYS A 219 16.04 10.17 -6.02
C LYS A 219 15.47 9.15 -6.99
N TYR A 220 14.16 8.98 -6.96
CA TYR A 220 13.47 8.16 -7.95
C TYR A 220 13.36 8.94 -9.28
N ALA A 221 14.03 8.46 -10.32
CA ALA A 221 13.91 8.96 -11.67
C ALA A 221 12.63 8.40 -12.30
N ASP A 222 11.55 9.15 -12.15
CA ASP A 222 10.27 8.85 -12.82
C ASP A 222 10.49 8.79 -14.34
N GLN A 223 10.22 7.63 -14.95
CA GLN A 223 10.35 7.46 -16.42
C GLN A 223 9.36 8.36 -17.19
N ASP A 224 8.38 8.97 -16.51
CA ASP A 224 7.43 9.92 -17.09
C ASP A 224 7.92 11.38 -17.07
N ARG A 225 9.19 11.67 -16.70
CA ARG A 225 9.85 12.95 -17.05
C ARG A 225 10.28 12.99 -18.52
N LYS A 226 9.41 12.62 -19.45
CA LYS A 226 9.54 13.06 -20.84
C LYS A 226 8.61 14.26 -21.03
N SER A 227 9.26 15.42 -21.05
CA SER A 227 8.92 16.67 -21.75
C SER A 227 7.56 16.72 -22.44
#